data_AF-A0A920WBI4-F1
#
_entry.id   AF-A0A920WBI4-F1
#
_cell.length_a   1.000
_cell.length_b   1.000
_cell.length_c   1.000
_cell.angle_alpha   90.00
_cell.angle_beta   90.00
_cell.angle_gamma   90.00
#
_symmetry.space_group_name_H-M   'P 1'
#
loop_
_entity.id
_entity.type
_entity.pdbx_description
1 polymer ?
#
loop_
_entity_poly.entity_id
_entity_poly.type
_entity_poly.pdbx_seq_one_letter_code
_entity_poly.pdbx_strand_id
1 'polypeptide(L)' 'MRFVVHLARTYRGYGLPEADIIQEGNVGLMKAVKRFDPTKGFRLISFAVHWIKAEIHEFVLNATGGL' A
#
# COMPACT_ATOMS: atom_id res chain seq x y z
N MET A 1 -3.02 -11.17 1.10
CA MET A 1 -2.96 -10.53 -0.25
C MET A 1 -4.26 -9.89 -0.70
N ARG A 2 -5.46 -10.47 -0.48
CA ARG A 2 -6.74 -9.91 -1.00
C ARG A 2 -7.00 -8.43 -0.65
N PHE A 3 -6.60 -7.98 0.55
CA PHE A 3 -6.77 -6.59 0.96
C PHE A 3 -5.88 -5.61 0.20
N VAL A 4 -4.59 -5.96 0.02
CA VAL A 4 -3.65 -5.17 -0.78
C VAL A 4 -4.13 -5.08 -2.23
N VAL A 5 -4.60 -6.19 -2.80
CA VAL A 5 -5.19 -6.21 -4.15
C VAL A 5 -6.40 -5.27 -4.25
N HIS A 6 -7.27 -5.25 -3.25
CA HIS A 6 -8.42 -4.33 -3.24
C HIS A 6 -7.97 -2.86 -3.22
N LEU A 7 -6.97 -2.50 -2.40
CA LEU A 7 -6.41 -1.15 -2.36
C LEU A 7 -5.69 -0.78 -3.66
N ALA A 8 -4.86 -1.68 -4.21
CA ALA A 8 -4.13 -1.43 -5.46
C ALA A 8 -5.07 -1.07 -6.63
N ARG A 9 -6.27 -1.66 -6.67
CA ARG A 9 -7.28 -1.37 -7.70
C ARG A 9 -7.81 0.06 -7.67
N THR A 10 -7.68 0.79 -6.55
CA THR A 10 -8.05 2.21 -6.50
C THR A 10 -7.07 3.11 -7.25
N TYR A 11 -5.90 2.59 -7.63
CA TYR A 11 -4.88 3.26 -8.44
C TYR A 11 -4.92 2.82 -9.91
N ARG A 12 -6.02 2.18 -10.33
CA ARG A 12 -6.28 2.00 -11.77
C ARG A 12 -6.49 3.38 -12.41
N GLY A 13 -5.95 3.56 -13.62
CA GLY A 13 -6.03 4.82 -14.37
C GLY A 13 -4.70 5.57 -14.49
N TYR A 14 -3.70 5.23 -13.67
CA TYR A 14 -2.35 5.80 -13.79
C TYR A 14 -1.49 5.14 -14.90
N GLY A 15 -2.03 4.18 -15.65
CA GLY A 15 -1.33 3.50 -16.73
C GLY A 15 -0.27 2.47 -16.29
N LEU A 16 -0.14 2.20 -14.99
CA LEU A 16 0.85 1.29 -14.43
C LEU A 16 0.34 -0.16 -14.34
N PRO A 17 1.20 -1.19 -14.48
CA PRO A 17 0.81 -2.59 -14.28
C PRO A 17 0.25 -2.85 -12.88
N GLU A 18 -0.94 -3.47 -12.78
CA GLU A 18 -1.60 -3.75 -11.48
C GLU A 18 -0.70 -4.61 -10.56
N ALA A 19 0.11 -5.51 -11.12
CA ALA A 19 1.04 -6.34 -10.38
C ALA A 19 2.10 -5.51 -9.64
N ASP A 20 2.64 -4.47 -10.26
CA ASP A 20 3.66 -3.61 -9.64
C ASP A 20 3.05 -2.80 -8.50
N ILE A 21 1.85 -2.25 -8.69
CA ILE A 21 1.08 -1.57 -7.63
C ILE A 21 0.82 -2.51 -6.44
N ILE A 22 0.45 -3.77 -6.69
CA ILE A 22 0.26 -4.77 -5.64
C ILE A 22 1.57 -5.05 -4.89
N GLN A 23 2.69 -5.13 -5.60
CA GLN A 23 4.00 -5.38 -5.01
C GLN A 23 4.40 -4.26 -4.05
N GLU A 24 4.23 -3.01 -4.46
CA GLU A 24 4.50 -1.84 -3.60
C GLU A 24 3.55 -1.80 -2.40
N GLY A 25 2.27 -2.15 -2.60
CA GLY A 25 1.34 -2.33 -1.50
C GLY A 25 1.78 -3.41 -0.50
N ASN A 26 2.38 -4.50 -0.98
CA ASN A 26 2.94 -5.55 -0.11
C ASN A 26 4.16 -5.04 0.67
N VAL A 27 5.00 -4.19 0.08
CA VAL A 27 6.10 -3.50 0.79
C VAL A 27 5.55 -2.66 1.94
N GLY A 28 4.48 -1.90 1.70
CA GLY A 28 3.81 -1.11 2.73
C GLY A 28 3.24 -1.98 3.85
N LEU A 29 2.63 -3.12 3.50
CA LEU A 29 2.17 -4.09 4.49
C LEU A 29 3.34 -4.63 5.34
N MET A 30 4.47 -4.99 4.73
CA MET A 30 5.66 -5.43 5.48
C MET A 30 6.17 -4.35 6.43
N LYS A 31 6.21 -3.09 6.01
CA LYS A 31 6.60 -1.94 6.85
C LYS A 31 5.65 -1.74 8.02
N ALA A 32 4.35 -1.94 7.81
CA ALA A 32 3.33 -1.89 8.85
C ALA A 32 3.49 -3.03 9.87
N VAL A 33 3.64 -4.27 9.40
CA VAL A 33 3.80 -5.45 10.27
C VAL A 33 5.00 -5.28 11.21
N LYS A 34 6.12 -4.74 10.71
CA LYS A 34 7.34 -4.48 11.51
C LYS A 34 7.16 -3.43 12.61
N ARG A 35 6.16 -2.54 12.49
CA ARG A 35 5.95 -1.39 13.39
C ARG A 35 4.66 -1.49 14.21
N PHE A 36 3.84 -2.49 13.94
CA PHE A 36 2.57 -2.67 14.60
C PHE A 36 2.78 -3.11 16.04
N ASP A 37 2.11 -2.43 16.96
CA ASP A 37 2.05 -2.78 18.37
C ASP A 37 0.63 -3.29 18.70
N PRO A 38 0.45 -4.60 18.93
CA PRO A 38 -0.85 -5.19 19.22
C PRO A 38 -1.44 -4.73 20.56
N THR A 39 -0.63 -4.18 21.47
CA THR A 39 -1.09 -3.75 22.80
C THR A 39 -1.91 -2.46 22.76
N LYS A 40 -1.84 -1.70 21.65
CA LYS A 40 -2.55 -0.42 21.48
C LYS A 40 -4.03 -0.58 21.12
N GLY A 41 -4.55 -1.80 21.04
CA GLY A 41 -5.99 -2.07 20.94
C GLY A 41 -6.65 -1.85 19.58
N PHE A 42 -5.92 -1.42 18.55
CA PHE A 42 -6.43 -1.32 17.17
C PHE A 42 -5.99 -2.52 16.31
N ARG A 43 -6.80 -2.84 15.29
CA ARG A 43 -6.52 -3.95 14.37
C ARG A 43 -5.32 -3.62 13.47
N LEU A 44 -4.47 -4.62 13.20
CA LEU A 44 -3.35 -4.49 12.26
C LEU A 44 -3.77 -3.91 10.91
N ILE A 45 -4.92 -4.34 10.36
CA ILE A 45 -5.41 -3.84 9.07
C ILE A 45 -5.63 -2.33 9.11
N SER A 46 -6.21 -1.80 10.19
CA SER A 46 -6.42 -0.36 10.35
C SER A 46 -5.08 0.40 10.35
N PHE A 47 -4.05 -0.16 10.98
CA PHE A 47 -2.70 0.40 10.97
C PHE A 47 -2.02 0.30 9.60
N ALA A 48 -2.17 -0.86 8.93
CA ALA A 48 -1.49 -1.16 7.68
C ALA A 48 -1.96 -0.32 6.50
N VAL A 49 -3.22 0.13 6.48
CA VAL A 49 -3.76 0.96 5.38
C VAL A 49 -2.88 2.19 5.11
N HIS A 50 -2.39 2.86 6.15
CA HIS A 50 -1.57 4.06 6.00
C HIS A 50 -0.27 3.75 5.26
N TRP A 51 0.44 2.69 5.66
CA TRP A 51 1.68 2.26 5.04
C TRP A 51 1.49 1.74 3.62
N ILE A 52 0.44 0.94 3.38
CA ILE A 52 0.13 0.41 2.05
C ILE A 52 -0.12 1.56 1.06
N LYS A 53 -0.95 2.55 1.46
CA LYS A 53 -1.24 3.70 0.60
C LYS A 53 -0.01 4.58 0.39
N ALA A 54 0.83 4.76 1.40
CA ALA A 54 2.05 5.56 1.28
C ALA A 54 3.01 4.99 0.21
N GLU A 55 3.33 3.70 0.28
CA GLU A 55 4.24 3.07 -0.70
C GLU A 55 3.67 3.08 -2.12
N ILE A 56 2.38 2.74 -2.27
CA ILE A 56 1.75 2.79 -3.59
C ILE A 56 1.77 4.21 -4.15
N HIS A 57 1.46 5.22 -3.32
CA HIS A 57 1.41 6.61 -3.76
C HIS A 57 2.80 7.12 -4.15
N GLU A 58 3.84 6.78 -3.39
CA GLU A 58 5.23 7.10 -3.72
C GLU A 58 5.67 6.46 -5.05
N PHE A 59 5.37 5.17 -5.24
CA PHE A 59 5.63 4.48 -6.51
C PHE A 59 4.93 5.14 -7.69
N VAL A 60 3.64 5.45 -7.55
CA VAL A 60 2.85 6.10 -8.61
C VAL A 60 3.44 7.47 -8.94
N LEU A 61 3.73 8.30 -7.95
CA LEU A 61 4.33 9.63 -8.15
C LEU A 61 5.66 9.53 -8.91
N ASN A 62 6.54 8.62 -8.49
CA ASN A 62 7.85 8.42 -9.12
C ASN A 62 7.71 7.91 -10.57
N ALA A 63 6.77 7.00 -10.81
CA ALA A 63 6.57 6.39 -12.12
C ALA A 63 5.86 7.30 -13.12
N THR A 64 5.00 8.22 -12.66
CA THR A 64 4.28 9.17 -13.53
C THR A 64 4.91 10.56 -13.59
N GLY A 65 6.08 10.74 -12.96
CA GLY A 65 6.86 11.97 -13.02
C GLY A 65 6.42 13.09 -12.07
N GLY A 66 5.50 12.79 -11.14
CA GLY A 66 4.78 13.79 -10.35
C GLY A 66 3.94 14.70 -11.25
N LEU A 67 2.64 14.83 -10.99
CA LEU A 67 1.91 15.96 -11.56
C LEU A 67 2.46 17.27 -10.98
#